data_AF-A0A4Y9P8I6-F1
#
_entry.id   AF-A0A4Y9P8I6-F1
#
_cell.length_a   1.000
_cell.length_b   1.000
_cell.length_c   1.000
_cell.angle_alpha   90.00
_cell.angle_beta   90.00
_cell.angle_gamma   90.00
#
_symmetry.space_group_name_H-M   'P 1'
#
loop_
_entity.id
_entity.type
_entity.pdbx_description
1 polymer ?
#
loop_
_entity_poly.entity_id
_entity_poly.type
_entity_poly.pdbx_seq_one_letter_code
_entity_poly.pdbx_strand_id
1 'polypeptide(L)'
;MNRAWFIVWALVVCQVAAWAFAPQKPAEPARPTDGPGYGSNEAIFVDGRARTRREATLAFEIPYGSRCAGEGRKRFIGSVNGYYYRRQNEAERYPETFGRPGADYITKQWSTGEDKRLERLTQEAYAQGYLQPSDFDDVARKAVEAVVRGERLTVRSCAS
;
A
#
# COMPACT_ATOMS: atom_id res chain seq x y z
N MET A 1 -44.66 49.22 -10.44
CA MET A 1 -43.27 48.85 -10.05
C MET A 1 -42.34 49.26 -11.18
N ASN A 2 -41.32 50.09 -10.89
CA ASN A 2 -40.45 50.65 -11.93
C ASN A 2 -39.54 49.56 -12.54
N ARG A 3 -39.55 49.38 -13.86
CA ARG A 3 -38.77 48.33 -14.57
C ARG A 3 -37.28 48.39 -14.23
N ALA A 4 -36.74 49.58 -14.00
CA ALA A 4 -35.36 49.78 -13.59
C ALA A 4 -35.04 49.12 -12.23
N TRP A 5 -35.99 49.17 -11.28
CA TRP A 5 -35.82 48.57 -9.95
C TRP A 5 -35.79 47.04 -10.00
N PHE A 6 -36.60 46.44 -10.88
CA PHE A 6 -36.59 45.00 -11.10
C PHE A 6 -35.27 44.50 -11.70
N ILE A 7 -34.71 45.25 -12.66
CA ILE A 7 -33.44 44.88 -13.31
C ILE A 7 -32.29 44.92 -12.29
N VAL A 8 -32.25 45.94 -11.44
CA VAL A 8 -31.25 46.05 -10.37
C VAL A 8 -31.35 44.87 -9.41
N TRP A 9 -32.57 44.53 -8.96
CA TRP A 9 -32.77 43.39 -8.07
C TRP A 9 -32.42 42.05 -8.71
N ALA A 10 -32.72 41.86 -9.99
CA ALA A 10 -32.35 40.66 -10.72
C ALA A 10 -30.82 40.47 -10.81
N LEU A 11 -30.08 41.56 -11.05
CA LEU A 11 -28.61 41.52 -11.08
C LEU A 11 -28.02 41.18 -9.70
N VAL A 12 -28.56 41.77 -8.63
CA VAL A 12 -28.12 41.46 -7.26
C VAL A 12 -28.36 39.98 -6.92
N VAL A 13 -29.54 39.45 -7.25
CA VAL A 13 -29.86 38.03 -7.02
C VAL A 13 -28.95 37.11 -7.84
N CYS A 14 -28.68 37.45 -9.10
CA CYS A 14 -27.76 36.68 -9.93
C CYS A 14 -26.33 36.67 -9.37
N GLN A 15 -25.82 37.78 -8.84
CA GLN A 15 -24.48 37.80 -8.24
C GLN A 15 -24.40 36.99 -6.95
N VAL A 16 -25.44 37.07 -6.10
CA VAL A 16 -25.50 36.27 -4.86
C VAL A 16 -25.60 34.78 -5.19
N ALA A 17 -26.42 34.40 -6.17
CA ALA A 17 -26.53 33.01 -6.60
C ALA A 17 -25.22 32.48 -7.20
N ALA A 18 -24.53 33.28 -8.01
CA ALA A 18 -23.23 32.89 -8.58
C ALA A 18 -22.16 32.65 -7.51
N TRP A 19 -22.19 33.41 -6.40
CA TRP A 19 -21.27 33.20 -5.27
C TRP A 19 -21.69 32.04 -4.36
N ALA A 20 -22.98 31.95 -4.01
CA ALA A 20 -23.48 30.91 -3.10
C ALA A 20 -23.42 29.51 -3.71
N PHE A 21 -23.55 29.42 -5.03
CA PHE A 21 -23.49 28.16 -5.79
C PHE A 21 -22.23 28.04 -6.64
N ALA A 22 -21.20 28.87 -6.38
CA ALA A 22 -19.90 28.67 -7.00
C ALA A 22 -19.40 27.26 -6.62
N PRO A 23 -19.15 26.37 -7.60
CA PRO A 23 -18.60 25.07 -7.29
C PRO A 23 -17.25 25.28 -6.61
N GLN A 24 -17.07 24.66 -5.43
CA GLN A 24 -15.78 24.69 -4.77
C GLN A 24 -14.74 24.15 -5.75
N LYS A 25 -13.67 24.92 -6.00
CA LYS A 25 -12.54 24.40 -6.75
C LYS A 25 -12.09 23.11 -6.05
N PRO A 26 -11.92 22.00 -6.80
CA PRO A 26 -11.30 20.80 -6.24
C PRO A 26 -10.03 21.22 -5.52
N ALA A 27 -9.83 20.73 -4.30
CA ALA A 27 -8.61 21.03 -3.55
C ALA A 27 -7.40 20.71 -4.44
N GLU A 28 -6.57 21.72 -4.70
CA GLU A 28 -5.35 21.53 -5.47
C GLU A 28 -4.49 20.53 -4.66
N PRO A 29 -3.99 19.44 -5.30
CA PRO A 29 -3.17 18.48 -4.59
C PRO A 29 -1.98 19.22 -3.97
N ALA A 30 -1.70 18.92 -2.70
CA ALA A 30 -0.63 19.57 -1.96
C ALA A 30 0.67 19.48 -2.76
N ARG A 31 1.31 20.63 -3.02
CA ARG A 31 2.62 20.65 -3.68
C ARG A 31 3.62 19.97 -2.74
N PRO A 32 4.50 19.08 -3.24
CA PRO A 32 5.53 18.48 -2.41
C PRO A 32 6.41 19.58 -1.82
N THR A 33 6.39 19.75 -0.50
CA THR A 33 7.33 20.60 0.22
C THR A 33 8.61 19.82 0.48
N ASP A 34 9.75 20.47 0.26
CA ASP A 34 11.07 19.86 0.33
C ASP A 34 11.36 19.19 1.69
N GLY A 35 11.90 17.98 1.61
CA GLY A 35 11.56 16.80 2.43
C GLY A 35 11.06 15.71 1.44
N PRO A 36 10.93 14.41 1.75
CA PRO A 36 10.59 13.44 0.70
C PRO A 36 9.22 13.66 0.02
N GLY A 37 8.50 14.74 0.34
CA GLY A 37 7.44 15.28 -0.52
C GLY A 37 6.06 14.66 -0.28
N TYR A 38 5.97 13.70 0.65
CA TYR A 38 4.77 12.91 0.93
C TYR A 38 4.24 13.11 2.37
N GLY A 39 4.47 14.29 2.95
CA GLY A 39 3.99 14.69 4.27
C GLY A 39 5.03 14.59 5.40
N SER A 40 4.67 15.12 6.58
CA SER A 40 5.57 15.19 7.75
C SER A 40 5.93 13.83 8.36
N ASN A 41 5.15 12.79 8.06
CA ASN A 41 5.33 11.45 8.61
C ASN A 41 6.17 10.52 7.72
N GLU A 42 6.67 11.00 6.57
CA GLU A 42 7.37 10.12 5.61
C GLU A 42 8.62 9.47 6.20
N ALA A 43 9.34 10.13 7.11
CA ALA A 43 10.47 9.53 7.82
C ALA A 43 10.04 8.28 8.63
N ILE A 44 8.88 8.32 9.27
CA ILE A 44 8.32 7.18 10.01
C ILE A 44 7.98 6.03 9.05
N PHE A 45 7.47 6.35 7.86
CA PHE A 45 7.17 5.33 6.85
C PHE A 45 8.45 4.70 6.28
N VAL A 46 9.49 5.48 6.01
CA VAL A 46 10.82 4.98 5.60
C VAL A 46 11.38 3.99 6.62
N ASP A 47 11.41 4.34 7.89
CA ASP A 47 11.87 3.47 8.97
C ASP A 47 10.98 2.23 9.11
N GLY A 48 9.66 2.40 8.96
CA GLY A 48 8.69 1.32 8.95
C GLY A 48 8.98 0.29 7.84
N ARG A 49 9.29 0.75 6.62
CA ARG A 49 9.67 -0.12 5.50
C ARG A 49 10.94 -0.91 5.83
N ALA A 50 11.99 -0.24 6.30
CA ALA A 50 13.23 -0.90 6.69
C ALA A 50 13.02 -1.96 7.79
N ARG A 51 12.18 -1.65 8.79
CA ARG A 51 11.82 -2.60 9.85
C ARG A 51 11.10 -3.82 9.30
N THR A 52 10.05 -3.63 8.50
CA THR A 52 9.27 -4.76 7.94
C THR A 52 10.11 -5.67 7.04
N ARG A 53 11.05 -5.12 6.27
CA ARG A 53 12.02 -5.92 5.51
C ARG A 53 12.90 -6.77 6.40
N ARG A 54 13.48 -6.17 7.44
CA ARG A 54 14.32 -6.90 8.41
C ARG A 54 13.54 -8.03 9.07
N GLU A 55 12.31 -7.77 9.52
CA GLU A 55 11.45 -8.77 10.16
C GLU A 55 11.11 -9.92 9.20
N ALA A 56 10.78 -9.63 7.94
CA ALA A 56 10.54 -10.66 6.94
C ALA A 56 11.79 -11.47 6.61
N THR A 57 12.96 -10.81 6.48
CA THR A 57 14.24 -11.49 6.28
C THR A 57 14.53 -12.47 7.41
N LEU A 58 14.39 -12.03 8.66
CA LEU A 58 14.57 -12.90 9.84
C LEU A 58 13.55 -14.05 9.88
N ALA A 59 12.33 -13.84 9.38
CA ALA A 59 11.32 -14.88 9.29
C ALA A 59 11.75 -16.01 8.32
N PHE A 60 12.38 -15.66 7.20
CA PHE A 60 12.95 -16.64 6.27
C PHE A 60 14.23 -17.32 6.79
N GLU A 61 14.80 -16.88 7.91
CA GLU A 61 15.90 -17.55 8.59
C GLU A 61 15.40 -18.58 9.64
N ILE A 62 14.10 -18.59 9.96
CA ILE A 62 13.51 -19.59 10.85
C ILE A 62 13.72 -20.99 10.24
N PRO A 63 14.14 -21.99 11.04
CA PRO A 63 14.34 -23.36 10.56
C PRO A 63 13.11 -23.91 9.86
N TYR A 64 13.30 -24.60 8.73
CA TYR A 64 12.23 -25.10 7.87
C TYR A 64 11.15 -25.91 8.63
N GLY A 65 11.56 -26.84 9.51
CA GLY A 65 10.63 -27.65 10.30
C GLY A 65 9.75 -26.82 11.25
N SER A 66 10.22 -25.65 11.69
CA SER A 66 9.46 -24.76 12.58
C SER A 66 8.43 -23.90 11.85
N ARG A 67 8.42 -23.88 10.51
CA ARG A 67 7.49 -23.07 9.70
C ARG A 67 6.08 -23.67 9.57
N CYS A 68 5.93 -24.95 9.89
CA CYS A 68 4.67 -25.68 9.67
C CYS A 68 3.70 -25.68 10.84
N ALA A 69 4.15 -25.43 12.08
CA ALA A 69 3.26 -25.46 13.24
C ALA A 69 3.73 -24.54 14.38
N GLY A 70 2.81 -24.31 15.32
CA GLY A 70 3.09 -23.62 16.59
C GLY A 70 3.56 -22.17 16.42
N GLU A 71 4.36 -21.71 17.38
CA GLU A 71 4.88 -20.33 17.41
C GLU A 71 5.81 -20.01 16.23
N GLY A 72 6.56 -21.00 15.74
CA GLY A 72 7.42 -20.82 14.56
C GLY A 72 6.61 -20.47 13.30
N ARG A 73 5.49 -21.17 13.07
CA ARG A 73 4.56 -20.85 11.96
C ARG A 73 3.93 -19.48 12.14
N LYS A 74 3.41 -19.18 13.34
CA LYS A 74 2.78 -17.88 13.62
C LYS A 74 3.74 -16.73 13.35
N ARG A 75 4.98 -16.84 13.82
CA ARG A 75 6.03 -15.84 13.60
C ARG A 75 6.39 -15.73 12.12
N PHE A 76 6.57 -16.87 11.44
CA PHE A 76 6.90 -16.90 10.02
C PHE A 76 5.82 -16.21 9.17
N ILE A 77 4.57 -16.66 9.28
CA ILE A 77 3.45 -16.10 8.53
C ILE A 77 3.19 -14.66 8.95
N GLY A 78 3.22 -14.34 10.24
CA GLY A 78 2.96 -12.98 10.74
C GLY A 78 3.95 -11.94 10.21
N SER A 79 5.25 -12.26 10.18
CA SER A 79 6.27 -11.35 9.65
C SER A 79 6.19 -11.19 8.13
N VAL A 80 5.96 -12.28 7.39
CA VAL A 80 5.79 -12.21 5.92
C VAL A 80 4.49 -11.47 5.57
N ASN A 81 3.42 -11.70 6.32
CA ASN A 81 2.16 -10.98 6.21
C ASN A 81 2.36 -9.48 6.46
N GLY A 82 3.04 -9.10 7.54
CA GLY A 82 3.31 -7.69 7.85
C GLY A 82 4.07 -6.96 6.74
N TYR A 83 5.03 -7.62 6.11
CA TYR A 83 5.74 -7.09 4.94
C TYR A 83 4.81 -6.86 3.75
N TYR A 84 4.07 -7.88 3.31
CA TYR A 84 3.19 -7.77 2.14
C TYR A 84 1.97 -6.87 2.39
N TYR A 85 1.42 -6.88 3.60
CA TYR A 85 0.36 -5.98 4.02
C TYR A 85 0.80 -4.53 3.83
N ARG A 86 1.97 -4.17 4.40
CA ARG A 86 2.46 -2.79 4.31
C ARG A 86 2.74 -2.40 2.87
N ARG A 87 3.41 -3.27 2.11
CA ARG A 87 3.72 -3.02 0.70
C ARG A 87 2.45 -2.78 -0.13
N GLN A 88 1.46 -3.67 -0.01
CA GLN A 88 0.21 -3.53 -0.75
C GLN A 88 -0.57 -2.30 -0.31
N ASN A 89 -0.68 -2.06 0.99
CA ASN A 89 -1.38 -0.90 1.52
C ASN A 89 -0.73 0.41 1.05
N GLU A 90 0.60 0.52 1.08
CA GLU A 90 1.29 1.72 0.59
C GLU A 90 1.13 1.88 -0.94
N ALA A 91 1.14 0.77 -1.69
CA ALA A 91 0.87 0.79 -3.13
C ALA A 91 -0.56 1.25 -3.48
N GLU A 92 -1.54 1.03 -2.60
CA GLU A 92 -2.92 1.51 -2.78
C GLU A 92 -3.09 2.97 -2.28
N ARG A 93 -2.48 3.33 -1.14
CA ARG A 93 -2.70 4.62 -0.47
C ARG A 93 -1.91 5.80 -1.04
N TYR A 94 -0.67 5.59 -1.48
CA TYR A 94 0.15 6.68 -2.02
C TYR A 94 -0.44 7.25 -3.31
N PRO A 95 -0.89 6.44 -4.29
CA PRO A 95 -1.58 6.95 -5.47
C PRO A 95 -2.89 7.66 -5.13
N GLU A 96 -3.67 7.14 -4.18
CA GLU A 96 -4.92 7.74 -3.72
C GLU A 96 -4.70 9.16 -3.16
N THR A 97 -3.61 9.35 -2.41
CA THR A 97 -3.34 10.60 -1.69
C THR A 97 -2.56 11.61 -2.53
N PHE A 98 -1.60 11.16 -3.32
CA PHE A 98 -0.62 12.02 -4.00
C PHE A 98 -0.63 11.87 -5.52
N GLY A 99 -1.56 11.09 -6.07
CA GLY A 99 -1.68 10.84 -7.51
C GLY A 99 -0.48 10.09 -8.08
N ARG A 100 -0.25 10.29 -9.38
CA ARG A 100 0.84 9.62 -10.13
C ARG A 100 2.24 9.79 -9.50
N PRO A 101 2.65 10.97 -9.01
CA PRO A 101 3.94 11.12 -8.32
C PRO A 101 4.09 10.17 -7.12
N GLY A 102 3.04 10.04 -6.30
CA GLY A 102 3.03 9.10 -5.18
C GLY A 102 3.14 7.65 -5.63
N ALA A 103 2.44 7.28 -6.71
CA ALA A 103 2.54 5.96 -7.30
C ALA A 103 3.98 5.63 -7.76
N ASP A 104 4.61 6.55 -8.47
CA ASP A 104 5.98 6.39 -8.97
C ASP A 104 6.99 6.30 -7.81
N TYR A 105 6.82 7.14 -6.79
CA TYR A 105 7.65 7.10 -5.60
C TYR A 105 7.54 5.77 -4.85
N ILE A 106 6.32 5.35 -4.51
CA ILE A 106 6.13 4.16 -3.68
C ILE A 106 6.55 2.89 -4.41
N THR A 107 6.34 2.85 -5.73
CA THR A 107 6.86 1.78 -6.59
C THR A 107 8.38 1.69 -6.48
N LYS A 108 9.08 2.83 -6.57
CA LYS A 108 10.54 2.87 -6.39
C LYS A 108 10.96 2.43 -4.99
N GLN A 109 10.23 2.84 -3.96
CA GLN A 109 10.52 2.46 -2.57
C GLN A 109 10.42 0.95 -2.33
N TRP A 110 9.54 0.23 -3.04
CA TRP A 110 9.33 -1.22 -2.91
C TRP A 110 10.02 -2.06 -4.01
N SER A 111 10.91 -1.46 -4.80
CA SER A 111 11.64 -2.13 -5.88
C SER A 111 13.13 -2.35 -5.56
N THR A 112 13.47 -2.43 -4.26
CA THR A 112 14.87 -2.58 -3.84
C THR A 112 15.40 -4.00 -4.09
N GLY A 113 16.72 -4.19 -3.98
CA GLY A 113 17.31 -5.53 -4.06
C GLY A 113 16.83 -6.46 -2.93
N GLU A 114 16.54 -5.91 -1.76
CA GLU A 114 15.98 -6.69 -0.64
C GLU A 114 14.54 -7.13 -0.93
N ASP A 115 13.73 -6.27 -1.54
CA ASP A 115 12.37 -6.62 -1.95
C ASP A 115 12.38 -7.78 -2.97
N LYS A 116 13.26 -7.71 -3.98
CA LYS A 116 13.43 -8.81 -4.94
C LYS A 116 13.89 -10.11 -4.28
N ARG A 117 14.76 -10.03 -3.26
CA ARG A 117 15.19 -11.19 -2.49
C ARG A 117 14.02 -11.81 -1.72
N LEU A 118 13.20 -10.99 -1.06
CA LEU A 118 12.03 -11.45 -0.31
C LEU A 118 10.97 -12.07 -1.23
N GLU A 119 10.75 -11.52 -2.42
CA GLU A 119 9.87 -12.11 -3.43
C GLU A 119 10.35 -13.51 -3.83
N ARG A 120 11.63 -13.65 -4.18
CA ARG A 120 12.21 -14.96 -4.51
C ARG A 120 12.07 -15.96 -3.37
N LEU A 121 12.38 -15.56 -2.14
CA LEU A 121 12.21 -16.41 -0.96
C LEU A 121 10.75 -16.80 -0.72
N THR A 122 9.81 -15.90 -1.04
CA THR A 122 8.36 -16.16 -0.94
C THR A 122 7.94 -17.19 -2.00
N GLN A 123 8.42 -17.05 -3.24
CA GLN A 123 8.18 -18.03 -4.31
C GLN A 123 8.75 -19.40 -3.95
N GLU A 124 9.99 -19.45 -3.45
CA GLU A 124 10.64 -20.69 -3.00
C GLU A 124 9.85 -21.35 -1.86
N ALA A 125 9.44 -20.58 -0.85
CA ALA A 125 8.65 -21.08 0.26
C ALA A 125 7.24 -21.54 -0.16
N TYR A 126 6.62 -20.85 -1.12
CA TYR A 126 5.35 -21.28 -1.72
C TYR A 126 5.53 -22.60 -2.47
N ALA A 127 6.50 -22.68 -3.39
CA ALA A 127 6.75 -23.88 -4.18
C ALA A 127 7.03 -25.10 -3.28
N GLN A 128 7.74 -24.89 -2.16
CA GLN A 128 8.03 -25.94 -1.18
C GLN A 128 6.85 -26.26 -0.22
N GLY A 129 5.74 -25.52 -0.31
CA GLY A 129 4.54 -25.76 0.50
C GLY A 129 4.67 -25.32 1.96
N TYR A 130 5.50 -24.30 2.24
CA TYR A 130 5.63 -23.69 3.57
C TYR A 130 4.62 -22.56 3.81
N LEU A 131 4.13 -21.95 2.74
CA LEU A 131 3.11 -20.91 2.77
C LEU A 131 2.15 -21.08 1.58
N GLN A 132 0.95 -20.53 1.72
CA GLN A 132 -0.05 -20.42 0.67
C GLN A 132 -0.75 -19.06 0.79
N PRO A 133 -1.33 -18.51 -0.29
CA PRO A 133 -2.03 -17.22 -0.26
C PRO A 133 -3.11 -17.10 0.84
N SER A 134 -3.78 -18.20 1.19
CA SER A 134 -4.79 -18.24 2.24
C SER A 134 -4.24 -18.12 3.67
N ASP A 135 -2.92 -18.20 3.86
CA ASP A 135 -2.29 -17.97 5.16
C ASP A 135 -2.22 -16.47 5.52
N PHE A 136 -2.51 -15.59 4.56
CA PHE A 136 -2.35 -14.14 4.68
C PHE A 136 -3.70 -13.42 4.80
N ASP A 137 -3.68 -12.23 5.38
CA ASP A 137 -4.85 -11.35 5.40
C ASP A 137 -5.21 -10.86 3.99
N ASP A 138 -6.42 -10.29 3.83
CA ASP A 138 -6.94 -9.93 2.51
C ASP A 138 -6.07 -8.93 1.74
N VAL A 139 -5.34 -8.06 2.43
CA VAL A 139 -4.49 -7.05 1.81
C VAL A 139 -3.17 -7.67 1.38
N ALA A 140 -2.49 -8.36 2.29
CA ALA A 140 -1.24 -9.08 2.00
C ALA A 140 -1.44 -10.17 0.94
N ARG A 141 -2.57 -10.89 0.99
CA ARG A 141 -2.91 -11.95 0.04
C ARG A 141 -2.85 -11.47 -1.41
N LYS A 142 -3.38 -10.29 -1.73
CA LYS A 142 -3.32 -9.72 -3.10
C LYS A 142 -1.88 -9.62 -3.63
N ALA A 143 -0.96 -9.15 -2.79
CA ALA A 143 0.44 -9.01 -3.18
C ALA A 143 1.12 -10.38 -3.30
N VAL A 144 0.86 -11.29 -2.35
CA VAL A 144 1.42 -12.65 -2.38
C VAL A 144 0.95 -13.41 -3.62
N GLU A 145 -0.34 -13.34 -3.96
CA GLU A 145 -0.90 -13.95 -5.17
C GLU A 145 -0.25 -13.44 -6.46
N ALA A 146 0.11 -12.15 -6.50
CA ALA A 146 0.85 -11.58 -7.62
C ALA A 146 2.29 -12.13 -7.68
N VAL A 147 2.96 -12.25 -6.54
CA VAL A 147 4.35 -12.73 -6.45
C VAL A 147 4.47 -14.22 -6.81
N VAL A 148 3.55 -15.06 -6.35
CA VAL A 148 3.58 -16.51 -6.63
C VAL A 148 2.84 -16.89 -7.92
N ARG A 149 2.40 -15.91 -8.71
CA ARG A 149 1.66 -16.15 -9.95
C ARG A 149 2.56 -16.88 -10.94
N GLY A 150 2.16 -18.10 -11.31
CA GLY A 150 2.91 -18.95 -12.24
C GLY A 150 3.85 -19.93 -11.54
N GLU A 151 4.05 -19.81 -10.24
CA GLU A 151 4.76 -20.82 -9.45
C GLU A 151 3.88 -22.05 -9.25
N ARG A 152 4.51 -23.22 -9.26
CA ARG A 152 3.83 -24.49 -8.99
C ARG A 152 4.30 -25.04 -7.65
N LEU A 153 3.35 -25.58 -6.88
CA LEU A 153 3.66 -26.39 -5.71
C LEU A 153 4.44 -27.62 -6.16
N THR A 154 5.70 -27.71 -5.75
CA THR A 154 6.60 -28.84 -6.02
C THR A 154 6.64 -29.81 -4.85
N VAL A 155 6.55 -29.29 -3.62
CA VAL A 155 6.56 -30.07 -2.38
C VAL A 155 5.43 -29.58 -1.48
N ARG A 156 4.86 -30.48 -0.67
CA ARG A 156 3.82 -30.14 0.32
C ARG A 156 4.37 -30.24 1.74
N SER A 157 5.41 -29.47 2.06
CA SER A 157 6.17 -29.62 3.32
C SER A 157 5.33 -29.45 4.57
N CYS A 158 4.32 -28.57 4.55
CA CYS A 158 3.41 -28.38 5.69
C CYS A 158 2.04 -29.05 5.51
N ALA A 159 1.84 -29.88 4.48
CA ALA A 159 0.63 -30.71 4.40
C ALA A 159 0.88 -31.99 5.21
N SER A 160 0.48 -31.95 6.48
CA SER A 160 0.30 -33.12 7.34
C SER A 160 -1.18 -33.43 7.44
#